data_AF-A0AAQ4CRG5-F1
#
_entry.id   AF-A0AAQ4CRG5-F1
#
_cell.length_a   1.000
_cell.length_b   1.000
_cell.length_c   1.000
_cell.angle_alpha   90.00
_cell.angle_beta   90.00
_cell.angle_gamma   90.00
#
_symmetry.space_group_name_H-M   'P 1'
#
loop_
_entity.id
_entity.type
_entity.pdbx_description
1 polymer ?
#
loop_
_entity_poly.entity_id
_entity_poly.type
_entity_poly.pdbx_seq_one_letter_code
_entity_poly.pdbx_strand_id
1 'polypeptide(L)'
;MKTLDENNIIKRFGYSTFNKGKEYYNENRVITALIDGDLLQGLVAGTKVYRVTVSLSDLSNRCSCPLGGDCKHVVALLLFYLNDNDNVIDIIKLKAKLRERSKEELINIIIKALEGEEMLPLIQQEEKNIRIKSFLRVFESGHVDEGVVNDMANVIEKFKNNISKEDLLMLLEKITLDCESFGCFYDDYGDYYYNEPIFKAIGEALVEKDLTQEDVRKLGEIIKQDQYELTSPLIEVLTKKAEADKKFFKLIEPILPPHYRAEIIIKNKIYDEAKKMLEEEDLDYSIRVKLLLLIDPKEALKYSEEMKKYHMIIQYYIERKDYDKAKMYIKRAIDENLPNEIYQIIWSYRDIILQDRELSNKIVRYLINEGNILDASLFYTNIDDDLKDLLAEKIAESDYGYLDLLHIVCERKPEKLKDYVLRSAESIIKRGSREYDTVIYLLEEAKKCMSKEDFNKLIDEIEIRHYKKYKLIEKLSKIRDN
;
A
#
# COMPACT_ATOMS: atom_id res chain seq x y z
N MET A 1 7.35 37.06 17.84
CA MET A 1 6.33 36.23 17.17
C MET A 1 5.53 37.13 16.25
N LYS A 2 5.26 36.72 15.00
CA LYS A 2 4.26 37.41 14.17
C LYS A 2 2.92 37.24 14.88
N THR A 3 2.24 38.34 15.15
CA THR A 3 0.89 38.32 15.71
C THR A 3 -0.04 37.69 14.69
N LEU A 4 -0.67 36.57 15.04
CA LEU A 4 -1.68 35.92 14.21
C LEU A 4 -2.80 36.93 13.88
N ASP A 5 -3.19 37.02 12.61
CA ASP A 5 -4.31 37.83 12.14
C ASP A 5 -5.09 37.11 11.02
N GLU A 6 -6.27 37.63 10.64
CA GLU A 6 -7.08 37.03 9.57
C GLU A 6 -6.30 36.93 8.24
N ASN A 7 -5.41 37.88 7.95
CA ASN A 7 -4.63 37.88 6.71
C ASN A 7 -3.64 36.71 6.65
N ASN A 8 -3.02 36.37 7.79
CA ASN A 8 -2.13 35.22 7.91
C ASN A 8 -2.89 33.91 7.68
N ILE A 9 -4.11 33.81 8.21
CA ILE A 9 -4.99 32.66 8.01
C ILE A 9 -5.41 32.57 6.52
N ILE A 10 -5.89 33.66 5.92
CA ILE A 10 -6.28 33.67 4.49
C ILE A 10 -5.11 33.25 3.60
N LYS A 11 -3.89 33.74 3.89
CA LYS A 11 -2.69 33.39 3.13
C LYS A 11 -2.34 31.90 3.21
N ARG A 12 -2.57 31.26 4.36
CA ARG A 12 -2.23 29.84 4.58
C ARG A 12 -3.29 28.86 4.06
N PHE A 13 -4.57 29.18 4.26
CA PHE A 13 -5.69 28.26 4.00
C PHE A 13 -6.47 28.59 2.73
N GLY A 14 -6.24 29.77 2.14
CA GLY A 14 -6.97 30.28 0.99
C GLY A 14 -8.35 30.85 1.35
N TYR A 15 -8.82 31.78 0.51
CA TYR A 15 -10.04 32.55 0.78
C TYR A 15 -11.31 31.67 0.91
N SER A 16 -11.43 30.61 0.11
CA SER A 16 -12.60 29.72 0.14
C SER A 16 -12.70 28.95 1.46
N THR A 17 -11.60 28.36 1.93
CA THR A 17 -11.55 27.64 3.22
C THR A 17 -11.73 28.59 4.39
N PHE A 18 -11.15 29.79 4.29
CA PHE A 18 -11.32 30.84 5.29
C PHE A 18 -12.80 31.18 5.50
N ASN A 19 -13.56 31.44 4.43
CA ASN A 19 -14.98 31.80 4.55
C ASN A 19 -15.81 30.68 5.17
N LYS A 20 -15.59 29.42 4.78
CA LYS A 20 -16.27 28.27 5.40
C LYS A 20 -15.93 28.12 6.88
N GLY A 21 -14.68 28.40 7.26
CA GLY A 21 -14.28 28.40 8.67
C GLY A 21 -14.89 29.55 9.45
N LYS A 22 -15.04 30.72 8.83
CA LYS A 22 -15.71 31.89 9.40
C LYS A 22 -17.20 31.63 9.63
N GLU A 23 -17.87 30.94 8.71
CA GLU A 23 -19.25 30.45 8.90
C GLU A 23 -19.34 29.52 10.13
N TYR A 24 -18.45 28.53 10.22
CA TYR A 24 -18.43 27.59 11.35
C TYR A 24 -18.18 28.28 12.70
N TYR A 25 -17.28 29.26 12.72
CA TYR A 25 -17.02 30.09 13.88
C TYR A 25 -18.26 30.91 14.28
N ASN A 26 -18.88 31.62 13.33
CA ASN A 26 -20.07 32.44 13.58
C ASN A 26 -21.29 31.61 14.02
N GLU A 27 -21.37 30.35 13.60
CA GLU A 27 -22.41 29.40 14.01
C GLU A 27 -22.11 28.75 15.38
N ASN A 28 -21.09 29.21 16.11
CA ASN A 28 -20.67 28.69 17.43
C ASN A 28 -20.36 27.19 17.41
N ARG A 29 -19.76 26.69 16.34
CA ARG A 29 -19.44 25.26 16.21
C ARG A 29 -18.17 24.84 16.94
N VAL A 30 -17.38 25.78 17.47
CA VAL A 30 -16.22 25.47 18.32
C VAL A 30 -16.74 25.17 19.72
N ILE A 31 -16.68 23.90 20.11
CA ILE A 31 -17.24 23.40 21.38
C ILE A 31 -16.28 23.72 22.53
N THR A 32 -14.99 23.50 22.31
CA THR A 32 -13.94 23.80 23.29
C THR A 32 -12.66 24.17 22.56
N ALA A 33 -11.88 25.04 23.19
CA ALA A 33 -10.56 25.43 22.75
C ALA A 33 -9.63 25.51 23.97
N LEU A 34 -8.44 24.94 23.84
CA LEU A 34 -7.41 24.92 24.87
C LEU A 34 -6.05 25.21 24.25
N ILE A 35 -5.20 25.90 25.00
CA ILE A 35 -3.85 26.28 24.55
C ILE A 35 -2.81 25.79 25.56
N ASP A 36 -1.82 25.04 25.08
CA ASP A 36 -0.62 24.66 25.84
C ASP A 36 0.62 25.23 25.15
N GLY A 37 1.11 26.37 25.65
CA GLY A 37 2.20 27.11 25.02
C GLY A 37 1.81 27.64 23.63
N ASP A 38 2.40 27.07 22.58
CA ASP A 38 2.16 27.43 21.17
C ASP A 38 1.11 26.53 20.49
N LEU A 39 0.67 25.45 21.14
CA LEU A 39 -0.25 24.48 20.57
C LEU A 39 -1.68 24.81 20.98
N LEU A 40 -2.49 25.22 20.01
CA LEU A 40 -3.93 25.39 20.16
C LEU A 40 -4.63 24.09 19.76
N GLN A 41 -5.52 23.60 20.63
CA GLN A 41 -6.30 22.39 20.40
C GLN A 41 -7.78 22.69 20.62
N GLY A 42 -8.67 21.96 19.97
CA GLY A 42 -10.10 22.15 20.15
C GLY A 42 -10.96 21.04 19.59
N LEU A 43 -12.24 21.09 19.96
CA LEU A 43 -13.30 20.26 19.39
C LEU A 43 -14.21 21.14 18.55
N VAL A 44 -14.41 20.79 17.29
CA VAL A 44 -15.24 21.56 16.37
C VAL A 44 -16.33 20.67 15.79
N ALA A 45 -17.58 21.10 15.92
CA ALA A 45 -18.75 20.41 15.38
C ALA A 45 -18.81 20.55 13.85
N GLY A 46 -18.91 19.42 13.16
CA GLY A 46 -19.19 19.30 11.74
C GLY A 46 -20.31 18.28 11.51
N THR A 47 -20.11 17.34 10.59
CA THR A 47 -20.95 16.13 10.49
C THR A 47 -20.74 15.18 11.67
N LYS A 48 -19.56 15.24 12.28
CA LYS A 48 -19.20 14.66 13.59
C LYS A 48 -18.45 15.73 14.41
N VAL A 49 -18.11 15.44 15.66
CA VAL A 49 -17.19 16.29 16.42
C VAL A 49 -15.75 15.95 16.05
N TYR A 50 -14.98 16.94 15.60
CA TYR A 50 -13.61 16.74 15.15
C TYR A 50 -12.60 17.33 16.12
N ARG A 51 -11.54 16.56 16.40
CA ARG A 51 -10.36 16.99 17.16
C ARG A 51 -9.44 17.78 16.24
N VAL A 52 -9.10 18.99 16.64
CA VAL A 52 -8.28 19.93 15.88
C VAL A 52 -7.07 20.31 16.70
N THR A 53 -5.91 20.38 16.06
CA THR A 53 -4.65 20.86 16.65
C THR A 53 -3.96 21.79 15.66
N VAL A 54 -3.43 22.91 16.13
CA VAL A 54 -2.70 23.88 15.31
C VAL A 54 -1.62 24.57 16.13
N SER A 55 -0.40 24.62 15.59
CA SER A 55 0.69 25.44 16.12
C SER A 55 0.48 26.89 15.70
N LEU A 56 0.54 27.83 16.66
CA LEU A 56 0.37 29.25 16.38
C LEU A 56 1.62 29.88 15.75
N SER A 57 2.79 29.26 15.88
CA SER A 57 4.04 29.78 15.35
C SER A 57 4.20 29.56 13.84
N ASP A 58 3.77 28.41 13.30
CA ASP A 58 3.92 28.05 11.89
C ASP A 58 2.61 27.64 11.18
N LEU A 59 1.50 27.56 11.91
CA LEU A 59 0.18 27.11 11.42
C LEU A 59 0.18 25.66 10.90
N SER A 60 1.16 24.84 11.28
CA SER A 60 1.09 23.39 11.12
C SER A 60 -0.08 22.86 11.93
N ASN A 61 -0.86 21.96 11.33
CA ASN A 61 -2.13 21.57 11.91
C ASN A 61 -2.51 20.13 11.54
N ARG A 62 -3.38 19.56 12.37
CA ARG A 62 -4.06 18.29 12.12
C ARG A 62 -5.51 18.42 12.56
N CYS A 63 -6.41 17.86 11.77
CA CYS A 63 -7.83 17.75 12.10
C CYS A 63 -8.27 16.31 11.87
N SER A 64 -9.00 15.72 12.82
CA SER A 64 -9.56 14.37 12.68
C SER A 64 -10.73 14.27 11.69
N CYS A 65 -10.93 15.29 10.85
CA CYS A 65 -11.90 15.24 9.76
C CYS A 65 -11.28 14.55 8.55
N PRO A 66 -12.08 14.09 7.57
CA PRO A 66 -11.54 13.37 6.41
C PRO A 66 -10.45 14.11 5.62
N LEU A 67 -10.37 15.44 5.72
CA LEU A 67 -9.29 16.22 5.07
C LEU A 67 -7.94 16.14 5.80
N GLY A 68 -7.89 15.68 7.05
CA GLY A 68 -6.66 15.52 7.85
C GLY A 68 -6.00 16.81 8.36
N GLY A 69 -6.24 17.95 7.71
CA GLY A 69 -5.67 19.26 8.03
C GLY A 69 -6.18 20.32 7.05
N ASP A 70 -5.70 21.55 7.16
CA ASP A 70 -6.00 22.67 6.26
C ASP A 70 -7.50 22.85 5.93
N CYS A 71 -8.35 22.56 6.91
CA CYS A 71 -9.79 22.51 6.74
C CYS A 71 -10.48 23.70 7.43
N LYS A 72 -11.77 23.85 7.14
CA LYS A 72 -12.64 24.85 7.78
C LYS A 72 -12.69 24.74 9.32
N HIS A 73 -12.49 23.55 9.89
CA HIS A 73 -12.46 23.38 11.35
C HIS A 73 -11.21 24.01 11.97
N VAL A 74 -10.05 23.90 11.31
CA VAL A 74 -8.80 24.55 11.74
C VAL A 74 -8.96 26.06 11.70
N VAL A 75 -9.51 26.59 10.61
CA VAL A 75 -9.81 28.01 10.49
C VAL A 75 -10.79 28.47 11.58
N ALA A 76 -11.87 27.73 11.82
CA ALA A 76 -12.85 28.08 12.86
C ALA A 76 -12.21 28.16 14.26
N LEU A 77 -11.33 27.20 14.59
CA LEU A 77 -10.59 27.21 15.85
C LEU A 77 -9.61 28.39 15.95
N LEU A 78 -8.90 28.73 14.87
CA LEU A 78 -8.02 29.90 14.83
C LEU A 78 -8.80 31.22 14.99
N LEU A 79 -9.96 31.33 14.36
CA LEU A 79 -10.84 32.50 14.52
C LEU A 79 -11.41 32.60 15.94
N PHE A 80 -11.77 31.47 16.55
CA PHE A 80 -12.17 31.43 17.95
C PHE A 80 -11.05 31.92 18.88
N TYR A 81 -9.81 31.48 18.66
CA TYR A 81 -8.67 31.97 19.42
C TYR A 81 -8.43 33.48 19.24
N LEU A 82 -8.59 34.01 18.03
CA LEU A 82 -8.40 35.44 17.75
C LEU A 82 -9.46 36.34 18.38
N ASN A 83 -10.72 35.91 18.32
CA ASN A 83 -11.87 36.77 18.64
C ASN A 83 -12.45 36.51 20.04
N ASP A 84 -12.31 35.28 20.55
CA ASP A 84 -12.87 34.83 21.83
C ASP A 84 -11.79 34.26 22.77
N ASN A 85 -10.59 34.87 22.78
CA ASN A 85 -9.44 34.39 23.53
C ASN A 85 -9.72 34.17 25.04
N ASP A 86 -10.64 34.94 25.63
CA ASP A 86 -11.04 34.77 27.04
C ASP A 86 -11.77 33.44 27.32
N ASN A 87 -12.35 32.82 26.28
CA ASN A 87 -13.00 31.51 26.34
C ASN A 87 -12.04 30.35 26.03
N VAL A 88 -10.78 30.64 25.70
CA VAL A 88 -9.75 29.62 25.46
C VAL A 88 -9.11 29.21 26.79
N ILE A 89 -9.11 27.90 27.06
CA ILE A 89 -8.56 27.34 28.29
C ILE A 89 -7.04 27.30 28.20
N ASP A 90 -6.37 28.19 28.93
CA ASP A 90 -4.92 28.18 29.08
C ASP A 90 -4.48 27.05 30.03
N ILE A 91 -3.85 26.03 29.45
CA ILE A 91 -3.41 24.82 30.17
C ILE A 91 -2.32 25.15 31.20
N ILE A 92 -1.47 26.15 30.96
CA ILE A 92 -0.42 26.55 31.91
C ILE A 92 -1.08 27.18 33.14
N LYS A 93 -2.05 28.08 32.94
CA LYS A 93 -2.82 28.68 34.03
C LYS A 93 -3.68 27.65 34.75
N LEU A 94 -4.29 26.71 34.02
CA LEU A 94 -5.05 25.62 34.61
C LEU A 94 -4.16 24.73 35.48
N LYS A 95 -2.98 24.32 34.98
CA LYS A 95 -1.97 23.56 35.74
C LYS A 95 -1.58 24.29 37.03
N ALA A 96 -1.37 25.60 36.99
CA ALA A 96 -1.06 26.39 38.18
C ALA A 96 -2.21 26.36 39.20
N LYS A 97 -3.45 26.61 38.76
CA LYS A 97 -4.64 26.54 39.62
C LYS A 97 -4.86 25.15 40.22
N LEU A 98 -4.60 24.08 39.45
CA LEU A 98 -4.72 22.71 39.94
C LEU A 98 -3.65 22.39 41.00
N ARG A 99 -2.44 22.94 40.90
CA ARG A 99 -1.38 22.78 41.92
C ARG A 99 -1.71 23.43 43.25
N GLU A 100 -2.56 24.46 43.25
CA GLU A 100 -3.02 25.15 44.46
C GLU A 100 -4.16 24.41 45.18
N ARG A 101 -4.78 23.42 44.51
CA ARG A 101 -5.84 22.60 45.10
C ARG A 101 -5.27 21.53 46.01
N SER A 102 -5.99 21.22 47.07
CA SER A 102 -5.69 20.07 47.91
C SER A 102 -5.86 18.76 47.13
N LYS A 103 -5.19 17.71 47.61
CA LYS A 103 -5.32 16.36 47.05
C LYS A 103 -6.80 15.90 47.01
N GLU A 104 -7.57 16.20 48.05
CA GLU A 104 -9.00 15.83 48.13
C GLU A 104 -9.85 16.57 47.10
N GLU A 105 -9.62 17.87 46.90
CA GLU A 105 -10.31 18.63 45.85
C GLU A 105 -9.97 18.13 44.45
N LEU A 106 -8.71 17.81 44.19
CA LEU A 106 -8.29 17.23 42.91
C LEU A 106 -8.95 15.88 42.65
N ILE A 107 -9.01 15.00 43.67
CA ILE A 107 -9.71 13.72 43.60
C ILE A 107 -11.19 13.96 43.26
N ASN A 108 -11.86 14.89 43.93
CA ASN A 108 -13.26 15.19 43.67
C ASN A 108 -13.50 15.78 42.27
N ILE A 109 -12.60 16.64 41.78
CA ILE A 109 -12.67 17.18 40.41
C ILE A 109 -12.52 16.05 39.38
N ILE A 110 -11.57 15.14 39.60
CA ILE A 110 -11.36 13.98 38.72
C ILE A 110 -12.58 13.06 38.74
N ILE A 111 -13.12 12.73 39.92
CA ILE A 111 -14.33 11.90 40.05
C ILE A 111 -15.50 12.55 39.29
N LYS A 112 -15.73 13.85 39.47
CA LYS A 112 -16.80 14.57 38.75
C LYS A 112 -16.58 14.67 37.25
N ALA A 113 -15.33 14.82 36.80
CA ALA A 113 -15.00 14.82 35.38
C ALA A 113 -15.22 13.43 34.74
N LEU A 114 -15.17 12.38 35.55
CA LEU A 114 -15.42 10.99 35.14
C LEU A 114 -16.90 10.60 35.28
N GLU A 115 -17.74 11.38 35.97
CA GLU A 115 -19.19 11.18 36.05
C GLU A 115 -19.81 11.46 34.69
N GLY A 116 -19.94 10.41 33.86
CA GLY A 116 -20.48 10.48 32.50
C GLY A 116 -19.55 9.90 31.42
N GLU A 117 -18.31 9.54 31.77
CA GLU A 117 -17.33 8.94 30.85
C GLU A 117 -17.20 7.43 31.13
N GLU A 118 -17.18 6.59 30.09
CA GLU A 118 -17.02 5.12 30.20
C GLU A 118 -15.61 4.66 30.66
N MET A 119 -14.76 5.58 31.12
CA MET A 119 -13.35 5.37 31.46
C MET A 119 -13.07 5.07 32.95
N LEU A 120 -14.10 5.12 33.83
CA LEU A 120 -14.00 4.74 35.25
C LEU A 120 -13.31 3.38 35.55
N PRO A 121 -13.33 2.33 34.68
CA PRO A 121 -12.65 1.07 34.95
C PRO A 121 -11.10 1.14 34.95
N LEU A 122 -10.50 2.26 34.53
CA LEU A 122 -9.04 2.39 34.39
C LEU A 122 -8.33 2.87 35.66
N ILE A 123 -9.05 3.46 36.62
CA ILE A 123 -8.46 4.00 37.85
C ILE A 123 -8.45 2.96 38.99
N GLN A 124 -9.26 1.90 38.88
CA GLN A 124 -9.25 0.76 39.82
C GLN A 124 -8.44 -0.41 39.26
N GLN A 125 -7.14 -0.27 39.01
CA GLN A 125 -6.31 -1.40 38.52
C GLN A 125 -4.90 -1.48 39.12
N GLU A 126 -4.79 -1.28 40.44
CA GLU A 126 -3.88 -2.15 41.18
C GLU A 126 -4.69 -3.41 41.54
N GLU A 127 -4.33 -4.53 40.90
CA GLU A 127 -4.68 -5.92 41.26
C GLU A 127 -5.95 -6.63 40.73
N LYS A 128 -6.80 -6.10 39.83
CA LYS A 128 -7.88 -6.94 39.23
C LYS A 128 -8.11 -6.75 37.73
N ASN A 129 -8.23 -7.90 37.05
CA ASN A 129 -8.57 -8.17 35.64
C ASN A 129 -9.09 -6.96 34.85
N ILE A 130 -8.41 -6.64 33.74
CA ILE A 130 -8.95 -5.77 32.71
C ILE A 130 -10.28 -6.34 32.24
N ARG A 131 -11.35 -5.58 32.42
CA ARG A 131 -12.67 -5.97 31.91
C ARG A 131 -12.73 -5.65 30.42
N ILE A 132 -12.41 -6.64 29.59
CA ILE A 132 -12.60 -6.61 28.13
C ILE A 132 -14.03 -6.19 27.73
N LYS A 133 -15.02 -6.36 28.62
CA LYS A 133 -16.37 -5.80 28.41
C LYS A 133 -16.42 -4.31 28.07
N SER A 134 -15.44 -3.52 28.52
CA SER A 134 -15.33 -2.11 28.12
C SER A 134 -15.04 -1.97 26.62
N PHE A 135 -14.20 -2.83 26.06
CA PHE A 135 -13.88 -2.85 24.63
C PHE A 135 -15.08 -3.27 23.80
N LEU A 136 -15.82 -4.29 24.26
CA LEU A 136 -17.04 -4.74 23.60
C LEU A 136 -18.06 -3.60 23.44
N ARG A 137 -18.22 -2.74 24.46
CA ARG A 137 -19.12 -1.57 24.38
C ARG A 137 -18.70 -0.55 23.34
N VAL A 138 -17.40 -0.35 23.13
CA VAL A 138 -16.89 0.54 22.09
C VAL A 138 -17.33 0.04 20.71
N PHE A 139 -17.20 -1.26 20.44
CA PHE A 139 -17.70 -1.88 19.21
C PHE A 139 -19.22 -1.82 19.09
N GLU A 140 -19.96 -2.08 20.17
CA GLU A 140 -21.44 -1.97 20.21
C GLU A 140 -21.94 -0.54 19.95
N SER A 141 -21.14 0.48 20.26
CA SER A 141 -21.48 1.87 20.00
C SER A 141 -21.32 2.28 18.52
N GLY A 142 -20.67 1.46 17.69
CA GLY A 142 -20.43 1.72 16.27
C GLY A 142 -19.37 2.80 15.98
N HIS A 143 -18.65 3.30 16.98
CA HIS A 143 -17.66 4.37 16.85
C HIS A 143 -16.23 3.83 16.97
N VAL A 144 -15.75 3.15 15.92
CA VAL A 144 -14.41 2.56 15.91
C VAL A 144 -13.60 3.13 14.74
N ASP A 145 -12.77 4.14 15.01
CA ASP A 145 -11.80 4.66 14.05
C ASP A 145 -10.39 4.07 14.30
N GLU A 146 -9.46 4.30 13.38
CA GLU A 146 -8.09 3.82 13.48
C GLU A 146 -7.38 4.24 14.78
N GLY A 147 -7.69 5.44 15.30
CA GLY A 147 -7.12 5.91 16.57
C GLY A 147 -7.57 5.05 17.74
N VAL A 148 -8.87 4.76 17.80
CA VAL A 148 -9.46 3.86 18.82
C VAL A 148 -8.83 2.47 18.74
N VAL A 149 -8.67 1.91 17.54
CA VAL A 149 -8.06 0.59 17.36
C VAL A 149 -6.61 0.55 17.87
N ASN A 150 -5.82 1.56 17.55
CA ASN A 150 -4.45 1.69 18.03
C ASN A 150 -4.37 1.82 19.55
N ASP A 151 -5.24 2.62 20.17
CA ASP A 151 -5.30 2.77 21.63
C ASP A 151 -5.67 1.44 22.31
N MET A 152 -6.62 0.69 21.75
CA MET A 152 -7.01 -0.63 22.26
C MET A 152 -5.88 -1.65 22.12
N ALA A 153 -5.21 -1.69 20.97
CA ALA A 153 -4.04 -2.56 20.75
C ALA A 153 -2.95 -2.29 21.79
N ASN A 154 -2.60 -1.01 22.01
CA ASN A 154 -1.61 -0.60 23.01
C ASN A 154 -1.97 -1.06 24.43
N VAL A 155 -3.26 -1.02 24.79
CA VAL A 155 -3.73 -1.53 26.10
C VAL A 155 -3.58 -3.05 26.17
N ILE A 156 -3.94 -3.79 25.12
CA ILE A 156 -3.77 -5.25 25.09
C ILE A 156 -2.30 -5.61 25.24
N GLU A 157 -1.41 -4.99 24.47
CA GLU A 157 0.03 -5.24 24.54
C GLU A 157 0.61 -4.98 25.94
N LYS A 158 0.27 -3.82 26.52
CA LYS A 158 0.80 -3.40 27.83
C LYS A 158 0.35 -4.32 28.96
N PHE A 159 -0.85 -4.88 28.86
CA PHE A 159 -1.47 -5.63 29.94
C PHE A 159 -1.78 -7.08 29.59
N LYS A 160 -1.19 -7.62 28.51
CA LYS A 160 -1.43 -8.99 28.01
C LYS A 160 -1.38 -10.07 29.08
N ASN A 161 -0.48 -9.95 30.06
CA ASN A 161 -0.36 -10.89 31.18
C ASN A 161 -1.59 -10.90 32.10
N ASN A 162 -2.29 -9.77 32.22
CA ASN A 162 -3.43 -9.57 33.11
C ASN A 162 -4.78 -9.77 32.40
N ILE A 163 -4.78 -10.05 31.10
CA ILE A 163 -5.96 -10.38 30.31
C ILE A 163 -6.07 -11.91 30.20
N SER A 164 -7.26 -12.44 30.47
CA SER A 164 -7.52 -13.88 30.34
C SER A 164 -7.60 -14.30 28.86
N LYS A 165 -7.28 -15.56 28.55
CA LYS A 165 -7.44 -16.09 27.19
C LYS A 165 -8.92 -16.13 26.78
N GLU A 166 -9.82 -16.34 27.74
CA GLU A 166 -11.27 -16.34 27.52
C GLU A 166 -11.75 -14.96 27.09
N ASP A 167 -11.26 -13.90 27.73
CA ASP A 167 -11.59 -12.54 27.34
C ASP A 167 -10.98 -12.16 25.98
N LEU A 168 -9.76 -12.60 25.68
CA LEU A 168 -9.13 -12.38 24.36
C LEU A 168 -9.92 -13.07 23.24
N LEU A 169 -10.33 -14.32 23.44
CA LEU A 169 -11.15 -15.06 22.48
C LEU A 169 -12.53 -14.42 22.31
N MET A 170 -13.16 -13.96 23.39
CA MET A 170 -14.45 -13.25 23.33
C MET A 170 -14.34 -11.92 22.57
N LEU A 171 -13.25 -11.16 22.78
CA LEU A 171 -13.00 -9.95 22.01
C LEU A 171 -12.80 -10.28 20.53
N LEU A 172 -11.95 -11.27 20.24
CA LEU A 172 -11.66 -11.70 18.88
C LEU A 172 -12.93 -12.13 18.13
N GLU A 173 -13.77 -12.95 18.77
CA GLU A 173 -15.05 -13.37 18.22
C GLU A 173 -15.93 -12.16 17.89
N LYS A 174 -16.08 -11.21 18.84
CA LYS A 174 -16.88 -9.99 18.63
C LYS A 174 -16.39 -9.17 17.45
N ILE A 175 -15.09 -8.88 17.40
CA ILE A 175 -14.54 -7.98 16.39
C ILE A 175 -14.46 -8.61 14.99
N THR A 176 -14.46 -9.94 14.92
CA THR A 176 -14.45 -10.67 13.65
C THR A 176 -15.87 -10.87 13.13
N LEU A 177 -16.79 -11.36 13.98
CA LEU A 177 -18.10 -11.81 13.55
C LEU A 177 -19.16 -10.70 13.49
N ASP A 178 -19.01 -9.66 14.32
CA ASP A 178 -19.97 -8.55 14.37
C ASP A 178 -19.45 -7.29 13.66
N CYS A 179 -18.45 -7.44 12.77
CA CYS A 179 -17.71 -6.30 12.23
C CYS A 179 -18.56 -5.32 11.42
N GLU A 180 -19.61 -5.81 10.76
CA GLU A 180 -20.54 -4.99 9.97
C GLU A 180 -21.20 -3.90 10.80
N SER A 181 -21.37 -4.13 12.11
CA SER A 181 -21.97 -3.16 13.03
C SER A 181 -21.13 -1.90 13.24
N PHE A 182 -19.83 -1.94 12.91
CA PHE A 182 -18.89 -0.84 13.08
C PHE A 182 -17.99 -0.60 11.86
N GLY A 183 -18.33 -1.18 10.70
CA GLY A 183 -17.65 -0.92 9.42
C GLY A 183 -16.44 -1.80 9.12
N CYS A 184 -16.27 -2.92 9.82
CA CYS A 184 -15.24 -3.93 9.56
C CYS A 184 -13.81 -3.37 9.41
N PHE A 185 -13.48 -2.33 10.19
CA PHE A 185 -12.16 -1.68 10.14
C PHE A 185 -11.78 -1.11 8.78
N TYR A 186 -12.73 -0.79 7.91
CA TYR A 186 -12.48 -0.23 6.58
C TYR A 186 -12.61 1.29 6.59
N ASP A 187 -11.58 1.98 6.11
CA ASP A 187 -11.62 3.42 5.85
C ASP A 187 -12.03 3.66 4.38
N ASP A 188 -13.23 4.21 4.18
CA ASP A 188 -13.82 4.45 2.86
C ASP A 188 -13.17 5.62 2.10
N TYR A 189 -12.46 6.52 2.78
CA TYR A 189 -11.74 7.63 2.15
C TYR A 189 -10.33 7.21 1.74
N GLY A 190 -9.65 6.43 2.58
CA GLY A 190 -8.30 5.95 2.37
C GLY A 190 -8.22 4.67 1.53
N ASP A 191 -9.35 3.96 1.38
CA ASP A 191 -9.44 2.64 0.73
C ASP A 191 -8.45 1.63 1.33
N TYR A 192 -8.44 1.53 2.67
CA TYR A 192 -7.60 0.57 3.39
C TYR A 192 -8.27 0.07 4.67
N TYR A 193 -7.80 -1.09 5.16
CA TYR A 193 -8.21 -1.66 6.44
C TYR A 193 -7.22 -1.32 7.55
N TYR A 194 -7.72 -1.01 8.75
CA TYR A 194 -6.91 -0.67 9.93
C TYR A 194 -7.08 -1.68 11.09
N ASN A 195 -7.48 -2.92 10.80
CA ASN A 195 -7.64 -4.01 11.78
C ASN A 195 -6.31 -4.54 12.32
N GLU A 196 -5.21 -4.43 11.56
CA GLU A 196 -3.94 -5.09 11.88
C GLU A 196 -3.46 -4.92 13.33
N PRO A 197 -3.42 -3.70 13.93
CA PRO A 197 -2.85 -3.50 15.26
C PRO A 197 -3.55 -4.33 16.34
N ILE A 198 -4.89 -4.36 16.36
CA ILE A 198 -5.63 -5.05 17.42
C ILE A 198 -5.57 -6.57 17.26
N PHE A 199 -5.63 -7.09 16.03
CA PHE A 199 -5.52 -8.54 15.79
C PHE A 199 -4.12 -9.06 16.11
N LYS A 200 -3.06 -8.30 15.79
CA LYS A 200 -1.69 -8.64 16.21
C LYS A 200 -1.54 -8.62 17.72
N ALA A 201 -2.00 -7.57 18.40
CA ALA A 201 -1.92 -7.48 19.86
C ALA A 201 -2.64 -8.64 20.57
N ILE A 202 -3.84 -9.02 20.09
CA ILE A 202 -4.56 -10.20 20.60
C ILE A 202 -3.77 -11.47 20.37
N GLY A 203 -3.24 -11.67 19.15
CA GLY A 203 -2.41 -12.83 18.82
C GLY A 203 -1.17 -12.96 19.70
N GLU A 204 -0.45 -11.85 19.89
CA GLU A 204 0.75 -11.80 20.73
C GLU A 204 0.42 -12.11 22.20
N ALA A 205 -0.73 -11.64 22.68
CA ALA A 205 -1.20 -11.97 24.02
C ALA A 205 -1.58 -13.46 24.13
N LEU A 206 -2.26 -14.03 23.13
CA LEU A 206 -2.70 -15.43 23.13
C LEU A 206 -1.53 -16.42 23.09
N VAL A 207 -0.47 -16.15 22.32
CA VAL A 207 0.71 -17.05 22.24
C VAL A 207 1.53 -17.11 23.52
N GLU A 208 1.31 -16.19 24.45
CA GLU A 208 1.88 -16.20 25.80
C GLU A 208 1.02 -16.97 26.82
N LYS A 209 -0.18 -17.43 26.42
CA LYS A 209 -1.08 -18.22 27.27
C LYS A 209 -0.92 -19.72 27.03
N ASP A 210 -1.24 -20.49 28.06
CA ASP A 210 -1.41 -21.94 27.94
C ASP A 210 -2.76 -22.25 27.27
N LEU A 211 -2.74 -22.27 25.93
CA LEU A 211 -3.89 -22.63 25.11
C LEU A 211 -4.14 -24.14 25.17
N THR A 212 -5.39 -24.50 25.42
CA THR A 212 -5.88 -25.88 25.37
C THR A 212 -6.39 -26.22 23.97
N GLN A 213 -6.68 -27.49 23.73
CA GLN A 213 -7.32 -27.94 22.48
C GLN A 213 -8.69 -27.30 22.26
N GLU A 214 -9.45 -27.03 23.34
CA GLU A 214 -10.74 -26.35 23.24
C GLU A 214 -10.59 -24.87 22.86
N ASP A 215 -9.56 -24.19 23.37
CA ASP A 215 -9.25 -22.80 23.01
C ASP A 215 -8.90 -22.71 21.51
N VAL A 216 -8.08 -23.65 21.03
CA VAL A 216 -7.72 -23.73 19.60
C VAL A 216 -8.93 -24.04 18.75
N ARG A 217 -9.80 -24.96 19.18
CA ARG A 217 -11.04 -25.26 18.46
C ARG A 217 -11.90 -24.00 18.28
N LYS A 218 -12.08 -23.20 19.33
CA LYS A 218 -12.80 -21.92 19.25
C LYS A 218 -12.14 -20.94 18.30
N LEU A 219 -10.80 -20.80 18.39
CA LEU A 219 -10.03 -19.96 17.50
C LEU A 219 -10.21 -20.35 16.02
N GLY A 220 -10.22 -21.66 15.73
CA GLY A 220 -10.50 -22.19 14.40
C GLY A 220 -11.91 -21.89 13.90
N GLU A 221 -12.93 -21.96 14.77
CA GLU A 221 -14.29 -21.57 14.40
C GLU A 221 -14.38 -20.08 14.06
N ILE A 222 -13.69 -19.21 14.81
CA ILE A 222 -13.66 -17.76 14.53
C ILE A 222 -12.99 -17.50 13.17
N ILE A 223 -11.82 -18.09 12.92
CA ILE A 223 -11.10 -17.95 11.64
C ILE A 223 -11.95 -18.46 10.47
N LYS A 224 -12.64 -19.58 10.65
CA LYS A 224 -13.48 -20.17 9.59
C LYS A 224 -14.72 -19.33 9.27
N GLN A 225 -15.25 -18.60 10.26
CA GLN A 225 -16.43 -17.74 10.10
C GLN A 225 -16.09 -16.31 9.65
N ASP A 226 -14.81 -15.97 9.59
CA ASP A 226 -14.33 -14.68 9.10
C ASP A 226 -14.60 -14.52 7.60
N GLN A 227 -15.60 -13.71 7.27
CA GLN A 227 -15.99 -13.42 5.88
C GLN A 227 -15.19 -12.27 5.26
N TYR A 228 -14.42 -11.54 6.06
CA TYR A 228 -13.78 -10.28 5.70
C TYR A 228 -12.25 -10.37 5.73
N GLU A 229 -11.69 -11.58 5.95
CA GLU A 229 -10.25 -11.85 6.05
C GLU A 229 -9.54 -10.99 7.12
N LEU A 230 -10.27 -10.58 8.17
CA LEU A 230 -9.77 -9.72 9.25
C LEU A 230 -8.76 -10.44 10.15
N THR A 231 -8.83 -11.77 10.22
CA THR A 231 -7.99 -12.62 11.07
C THR A 231 -6.60 -12.87 10.48
N SER A 232 -6.29 -12.46 9.24
CA SER A 232 -4.97 -12.64 8.61
C SER A 232 -3.80 -12.19 9.51
N PRO A 233 -3.82 -11.00 10.14
CA PRO A 233 -2.74 -10.56 11.03
C PRO A 233 -2.56 -11.43 12.28
N LEU A 234 -3.64 -11.99 12.81
CA LEU A 234 -3.59 -12.93 13.94
C LEU A 234 -2.95 -14.24 13.50
N ILE A 235 -3.33 -14.77 12.34
CA ILE A 235 -2.77 -16.02 11.78
C ILE A 235 -1.27 -15.87 11.54
N GLU A 236 -0.79 -14.70 11.08
CA GLU A 236 0.64 -14.41 10.95
C GLU A 236 1.39 -14.56 12.28
N VAL A 237 0.84 -14.02 13.39
CA VAL A 237 1.45 -14.12 14.72
C VAL A 237 1.51 -15.57 15.19
N LEU A 238 0.40 -16.31 15.05
CA LEU A 238 0.31 -17.73 15.40
C LEU A 238 1.31 -18.56 14.59
N THR A 239 1.39 -18.32 13.28
CA THR A 239 2.32 -18.97 12.36
C THR A 239 3.76 -18.73 12.79
N LYS A 240 4.15 -17.47 13.05
CA LYS A 240 5.50 -17.13 13.52
C LYS A 240 5.88 -17.82 14.83
N LYS A 241 4.93 -17.95 15.76
CA LYS A 241 5.15 -18.73 17.00
C LYS A 241 5.33 -20.22 16.69
N ALA A 242 4.50 -20.79 15.83
CA ALA A 242 4.56 -22.19 15.44
C ALA A 242 5.84 -22.56 14.68
N GLU A 243 6.41 -21.64 13.90
CA GLU A 243 7.71 -21.83 13.26
C GLU A 243 8.84 -22.09 14.27
N ALA A 244 8.78 -21.44 15.44
CA ALA A 244 9.80 -21.54 16.47
C ALA A 244 9.53 -22.65 17.51
N ASP A 245 8.27 -23.10 17.63
CA ASP A 245 7.84 -24.06 18.65
C ASP A 245 7.04 -25.21 18.04
N LYS A 246 7.69 -26.37 17.89
CA LYS A 246 7.07 -27.58 17.33
C LYS A 246 5.87 -28.09 18.13
N LYS A 247 5.82 -27.87 19.45
CA LYS A 247 4.67 -28.29 20.26
C LYS A 247 3.49 -27.36 19.99
N PHE A 248 3.74 -26.07 19.89
CA PHE A 248 2.73 -25.08 19.52
C PHE A 248 2.21 -25.31 18.09
N PHE A 249 3.09 -25.61 17.13
CA PHE A 249 2.66 -25.98 15.77
C PHE A 249 1.68 -27.15 15.79
N LYS A 250 2.00 -28.26 16.45
CA LYS A 250 1.09 -29.42 16.56
C LYS A 250 -0.25 -29.08 17.23
N LEU A 251 -0.27 -28.08 18.09
CA LEU A 251 -1.49 -27.63 18.74
C LEU A 251 -2.39 -26.86 17.76
N ILE A 252 -1.83 -25.92 16.99
CA ILE A 252 -2.62 -25.02 16.12
C ILE A 252 -2.74 -25.50 14.67
N GLU A 253 -1.97 -26.50 14.24
CA GLU A 253 -1.98 -27.02 12.88
C GLU A 253 -3.41 -27.24 12.32
N PRO A 254 -4.36 -27.86 13.06
CA PRO A 254 -5.69 -28.12 12.51
C PRO A 254 -6.51 -26.88 12.10
N ILE A 255 -6.14 -25.70 12.59
CA ILE A 255 -6.87 -24.44 12.34
C ILE A 255 -6.14 -23.52 11.35
N LEU A 256 -4.91 -23.85 10.96
CA LEU A 256 -4.14 -23.04 10.02
C LEU A 256 -4.58 -23.33 8.58
N PRO A 257 -4.79 -22.29 7.74
CA PRO A 257 -4.99 -22.49 6.31
C PRO A 257 -3.82 -23.27 5.67
N PRO A 258 -4.06 -24.07 4.60
CA PRO A 258 -3.04 -24.91 3.98
C PRO A 258 -1.74 -24.17 3.65
N HIS A 259 -1.81 -22.96 3.10
CA HIS A 259 -0.59 -22.22 2.73
C HIS A 259 0.32 -21.89 3.92
N TYR A 260 -0.24 -21.48 5.07
CA TYR A 260 0.53 -21.24 6.30
C TYR A 260 1.14 -22.53 6.85
N ARG A 261 0.39 -23.64 6.82
CA ARG A 261 0.92 -24.96 7.24
C ARG A 261 2.09 -25.40 6.38
N ALA A 262 1.93 -25.32 5.06
CA ALA A 262 2.98 -25.67 4.12
C ALA A 262 4.25 -24.85 4.35
N GLU A 263 4.12 -23.54 4.58
CA GLU A 263 5.26 -22.66 4.87
C GLU A 263 6.05 -23.13 6.09
N ILE A 264 5.37 -23.40 7.22
CA ILE A 264 6.01 -23.92 8.44
C ILE A 264 6.70 -25.25 8.17
N ILE A 265 6.00 -26.18 7.49
CA ILE A 265 6.50 -27.52 7.15
C ILE A 265 7.77 -27.44 6.30
N ILE A 266 7.75 -26.61 5.26
CA ILE A 266 8.88 -26.41 4.34
C ILE A 266 10.07 -25.78 5.07
N LYS A 267 9.84 -24.68 5.79
CA LYS A 267 10.87 -23.94 6.52
C LYS A 267 11.58 -24.82 7.56
N ASN A 268 10.81 -25.64 8.28
CA ASN A 268 11.33 -26.54 9.30
C ASN A 268 11.71 -27.93 8.79
N LYS A 269 11.56 -28.20 7.48
CA LYS A 269 11.86 -29.48 6.83
C LYS A 269 11.16 -30.67 7.51
N ILE A 270 9.86 -30.54 7.77
CA ILE A 270 9.07 -31.56 8.46
C ILE A 270 8.56 -32.60 7.44
N TYR A 271 9.43 -33.54 7.08
CA TYR A 271 9.19 -34.49 5.98
C TYR A 271 7.92 -35.34 6.12
N ASP A 272 7.59 -35.80 7.33
CA ASP A 272 6.43 -36.67 7.54
C ASP A 272 5.11 -35.91 7.36
N GLU A 273 5.00 -34.68 7.90
CA GLU A 273 3.81 -33.84 7.70
C GLU A 273 3.69 -33.38 6.25
N ALA A 274 4.81 -33.13 5.56
CA ALA A 274 4.79 -32.82 4.14
C ALA A 274 4.18 -33.96 3.31
N LYS A 275 4.49 -35.22 3.64
CA LYS A 275 3.90 -36.40 2.94
C LYS A 275 2.41 -36.50 3.22
N LYS A 276 2.02 -36.39 4.49
CA LYS A 276 0.62 -36.42 4.92
C LYS A 276 -0.21 -35.35 4.21
N MET A 277 0.29 -34.12 4.16
CA MET A 277 -0.40 -33.01 3.50
C MET A 277 -0.56 -33.23 1.99
N LEU A 278 0.41 -33.87 1.32
CA LEU A 278 0.30 -34.22 -0.10
C LEU A 278 -0.74 -35.32 -0.38
N GLU A 279 -0.99 -36.21 0.57
CA GLU A 279 -1.94 -37.33 0.45
C GLU A 279 -3.38 -36.94 0.83
N GLU A 280 -3.54 -36.11 1.85
CA GLU A 280 -4.83 -35.84 2.48
C GLU A 280 -5.53 -34.57 1.94
N GLU A 281 -4.80 -33.65 1.31
CA GLU A 281 -5.33 -32.34 0.92
C GLU A 281 -5.35 -32.10 -0.59
N ASP A 282 -6.41 -31.42 -1.04
CA ASP A 282 -6.44 -30.80 -2.35
C ASP A 282 -5.66 -29.48 -2.29
N LEU A 283 -4.47 -29.48 -2.89
CA LEU A 283 -3.51 -28.40 -2.80
C LEU A 283 -3.38 -27.70 -4.14
N ASP A 284 -3.26 -26.38 -4.12
CA ASP A 284 -2.87 -25.66 -5.33
C ASP A 284 -1.48 -26.11 -5.80
N TYR A 285 -1.24 -25.89 -7.10
CA TYR A 285 -0.01 -26.30 -7.77
C TYR A 285 1.26 -25.77 -7.07
N SER A 286 1.26 -24.53 -6.59
CA SER A 286 2.44 -23.92 -5.96
C SER A 286 2.80 -24.61 -4.65
N ILE A 287 1.81 -24.82 -3.78
CA ILE A 287 2.02 -25.51 -2.50
C ILE A 287 2.50 -26.94 -2.75
N ARG A 288 1.82 -27.67 -3.64
CA ARG A 288 2.15 -29.06 -3.96
C ARG A 288 3.59 -29.19 -4.46
N VAL A 289 4.03 -28.34 -5.39
CA VAL A 289 5.41 -28.38 -5.91
C VAL A 289 6.44 -28.07 -4.81
N LYS A 290 6.19 -27.08 -3.96
CA LYS A 290 7.12 -26.74 -2.87
C LYS A 290 7.26 -27.88 -1.86
N LEU A 291 6.17 -28.58 -1.52
CA LEU A 291 6.21 -29.77 -0.67
C LEU A 291 6.92 -30.94 -1.34
N LEU A 292 6.67 -31.19 -2.63
CA LEU A 292 7.40 -32.21 -3.39
C LEU A 292 8.89 -31.89 -3.49
N LEU A 293 9.28 -30.63 -3.69
CA LEU A 293 10.69 -30.22 -3.69
C LEU A 293 11.39 -30.49 -2.36
N LEU A 294 10.66 -30.53 -1.24
CA LEU A 294 11.21 -30.93 0.05
C LEU A 294 11.44 -32.45 0.11
N ILE A 295 10.51 -33.27 -0.39
CA ILE A 295 10.49 -34.73 -0.19
C ILE A 295 11.16 -35.49 -1.35
N ASP A 296 10.71 -35.23 -2.57
CA ASP A 296 11.20 -35.84 -3.81
C ASP A 296 11.25 -34.79 -4.93
N PRO A 297 12.39 -34.09 -5.07
CA PRO A 297 12.58 -33.12 -6.13
C PRO A 297 12.36 -33.68 -7.54
N LYS A 298 12.59 -34.98 -7.78
CA LYS A 298 12.39 -35.54 -9.13
C LYS A 298 10.91 -35.61 -9.48
N GLU A 299 10.08 -36.02 -8.53
CA GLU A 299 8.63 -36.03 -8.72
C GLU A 299 8.09 -34.60 -8.83
N ALA A 300 8.62 -33.64 -8.06
CA ALA A 300 8.25 -32.23 -8.18
C ALA A 300 8.46 -31.68 -9.60
N LEU A 301 9.62 -31.99 -10.19
CA LEU A 301 9.97 -31.58 -11.55
C LEU A 301 9.08 -32.26 -12.58
N LYS A 302 8.87 -33.58 -12.46
CA LYS A 302 7.99 -34.35 -13.35
C LYS A 302 6.55 -33.80 -13.31
N TYR A 303 6.01 -33.57 -12.12
CA TYR A 303 4.68 -32.98 -11.95
C TYR A 303 4.60 -31.58 -12.58
N SER A 304 5.64 -30.77 -12.43
CA SER A 304 5.71 -29.44 -13.07
C SER A 304 5.80 -29.52 -14.61
N GLU A 305 6.46 -30.55 -15.17
CA GLU A 305 6.49 -30.79 -16.61
C GLU A 305 5.11 -31.21 -17.14
N GLU A 306 4.42 -32.11 -16.45
CA GLU A 306 3.07 -32.57 -16.80
C GLU A 306 2.07 -31.40 -16.81
N MET A 307 2.20 -30.48 -15.85
CA MET A 307 1.39 -29.27 -15.74
C MET A 307 1.86 -28.14 -16.68
N LYS A 308 2.96 -28.32 -17.41
CA LYS A 308 3.59 -27.30 -18.27
C LYS A 308 3.91 -25.99 -17.56
N LYS A 309 4.32 -26.09 -16.30
CA LYS A 309 4.67 -24.98 -15.41
C LYS A 309 6.19 -24.93 -15.22
N TYR A 310 6.88 -24.36 -16.20
CA TYR A 310 8.33 -24.39 -16.27
C TYR A 310 9.02 -23.37 -15.37
N HIS A 311 8.34 -22.30 -14.94
CA HIS A 311 8.94 -21.31 -14.04
C HIS A 311 9.55 -21.94 -12.77
N MET A 312 8.85 -22.90 -12.15
CA MET A 312 9.33 -23.60 -10.94
C MET A 312 10.53 -24.51 -11.22
N ILE A 313 10.52 -25.20 -12.37
CA ILE A 313 11.63 -26.03 -12.82
C ILE A 313 12.88 -25.19 -13.08
N ILE A 314 12.70 -24.05 -13.74
CA ILE A 314 13.77 -23.09 -14.03
C ILE A 314 14.36 -22.57 -12.73
N GLN A 315 13.53 -22.14 -11.77
CA GLN A 315 13.97 -21.71 -10.44
C GLN A 315 14.85 -22.77 -9.76
N TYR A 316 14.37 -24.02 -9.75
CA TYR A 316 15.06 -25.15 -9.12
C TYR A 316 16.49 -25.36 -9.65
N TYR A 317 16.69 -25.24 -10.97
CA TYR A 317 18.00 -25.39 -11.60
C TYR A 317 18.90 -24.17 -11.40
N ILE A 318 18.33 -22.97 -11.40
CA ILE A 318 19.05 -21.72 -11.12
C ILE A 318 19.64 -21.73 -9.70
N GLU A 319 18.85 -22.11 -8.69
CA GLU A 319 19.30 -22.21 -7.30
C GLU A 319 20.47 -23.19 -7.14
N ARG A 320 20.58 -24.17 -8.04
CA ARG A 320 21.66 -25.17 -8.11
C ARG A 320 22.78 -24.81 -9.07
N LYS A 321 22.72 -23.63 -9.69
CA LYS A 321 23.68 -23.13 -10.69
C LYS A 321 23.78 -24.02 -11.95
N ASP A 322 22.74 -24.80 -12.25
CA ASP A 322 22.62 -25.57 -13.49
C ASP A 322 21.93 -24.71 -14.56
N TYR A 323 22.67 -23.71 -15.05
CA TYR A 323 22.13 -22.74 -16.01
C TYR A 323 21.81 -23.36 -17.37
N ASP A 324 22.49 -24.44 -17.74
CA ASP A 324 22.25 -25.13 -19.01
C ASP A 324 20.86 -25.79 -19.01
N LYS A 325 20.49 -26.48 -17.92
CA LYS A 325 19.12 -27.01 -17.79
C LYS A 325 18.08 -25.91 -17.64
N ALA A 326 18.37 -24.85 -16.90
CA ALA A 326 17.46 -23.71 -16.81
C ALA A 326 17.15 -23.14 -18.22
N LYS A 327 18.18 -22.86 -19.02
CA LYS A 327 18.05 -22.39 -20.41
C LYS A 327 17.31 -23.38 -21.30
N MET A 328 17.55 -24.69 -21.14
CA MET A 328 16.81 -25.74 -21.85
C MET A 328 15.30 -25.64 -21.61
N TYR A 329 14.85 -25.46 -20.37
CA TYR A 329 13.43 -25.32 -20.05
C TYR A 329 12.83 -23.99 -20.53
N ILE A 330 13.62 -22.90 -20.54
CA ILE A 330 13.20 -21.65 -21.19
C ILE A 330 12.98 -21.88 -22.69
N LYS A 331 13.92 -22.54 -23.38
CA LYS A 331 13.79 -22.89 -24.81
C LYS A 331 12.53 -23.72 -25.06
N ARG A 332 12.26 -24.70 -24.18
CA ARG A 332 11.07 -25.56 -24.25
C ARG A 332 9.76 -24.78 -24.02
N ALA A 333 9.72 -23.83 -23.09
CA ALA A 333 8.55 -22.98 -22.88
C ALA A 333 8.13 -22.25 -24.15
N ILE A 334 9.13 -21.76 -24.91
CA ILE A 334 8.93 -21.07 -26.18
C ILE A 334 8.49 -22.05 -27.27
N ASP A 335 9.15 -23.22 -27.38
CA ASP A 335 8.81 -24.24 -28.38
C ASP A 335 7.39 -24.80 -28.21
N GLU A 336 6.94 -24.93 -26.96
CA GLU A 336 5.58 -25.37 -26.63
C GLU A 336 4.54 -24.23 -26.66
N ASN A 337 4.95 -23.00 -27.01
CA ASN A 337 4.13 -21.79 -27.09
C ASN A 337 3.27 -21.56 -25.82
N LEU A 338 3.93 -21.35 -24.68
CA LEU A 338 3.28 -21.15 -23.37
C LEU A 338 3.34 -19.67 -22.95
N PRO A 339 2.44 -18.78 -23.44
CA PRO A 339 2.57 -17.34 -23.27
C PRO A 339 2.66 -16.90 -21.80
N ASN A 340 1.79 -17.39 -20.93
CA ASN A 340 1.79 -17.04 -19.51
C ASN A 340 3.11 -17.41 -18.82
N GLU A 341 3.69 -18.55 -19.16
CA GLU A 341 4.99 -18.97 -18.62
C GLU A 341 6.13 -18.11 -19.20
N ILE A 342 6.11 -17.85 -20.51
CA ILE A 342 7.14 -17.05 -21.18
C ILE A 342 7.24 -15.66 -20.58
N TYR A 343 6.11 -14.98 -20.36
CA TYR A 343 6.09 -13.66 -19.72
C TYR A 343 6.67 -13.72 -18.30
N GLN A 344 6.21 -14.66 -17.48
CA GLN A 344 6.75 -14.83 -16.12
C GLN A 344 8.26 -15.10 -16.12
N ILE A 345 8.74 -15.92 -17.06
CA ILE A 345 10.16 -16.25 -17.24
C ILE A 345 10.98 -15.03 -17.64
N ILE A 346 10.50 -14.22 -18.59
CA ILE A 346 11.18 -12.99 -19.04
C ILE A 346 11.39 -12.05 -17.85
N TRP A 347 10.33 -11.81 -17.06
CA TRP A 347 10.39 -10.89 -15.92
C TRP A 347 11.28 -11.42 -14.77
N SER A 348 11.29 -12.73 -14.55
CA SER A 348 12.04 -13.33 -13.44
C SER A 348 13.50 -13.64 -13.77
N TYR A 349 13.83 -13.91 -15.03
CA TYR A 349 15.12 -14.52 -15.42
C TYR A 349 15.83 -13.82 -16.58
N ARG A 350 15.51 -12.55 -16.84
CA ARG A 350 16.12 -11.73 -17.90
C ARG A 350 17.65 -11.81 -17.92
N ASP A 351 18.30 -11.70 -16.77
CA ASP A 351 19.77 -11.71 -16.70
C ASP A 351 20.39 -13.04 -17.17
N ILE A 352 19.69 -14.15 -16.99
CA ILE A 352 20.14 -15.48 -17.43
C ILE A 352 19.92 -15.65 -18.93
N ILE A 353 18.80 -15.13 -19.43
CA ILE A 353 18.51 -15.10 -20.87
C ILE A 353 19.58 -14.27 -21.60
N LEU A 354 19.96 -13.11 -21.04
CA LEU A 354 20.98 -12.23 -21.62
C LEU A 354 22.39 -12.84 -21.66
N GLN A 355 22.63 -13.96 -20.97
CA GLN A 355 23.89 -14.72 -21.07
C GLN A 355 23.92 -15.68 -22.27
N ASP A 356 22.81 -15.86 -22.97
CA ASP A 356 22.68 -16.72 -24.15
C ASP A 356 22.02 -15.94 -25.28
N ARG A 357 22.82 -15.51 -26.25
CA ARG A 357 22.34 -14.74 -27.41
C ARG A 357 21.34 -15.53 -28.26
N GLU A 358 21.54 -16.84 -28.43
CA GLU A 358 20.60 -17.67 -29.19
C GLU A 358 19.24 -17.71 -28.51
N LEU A 359 19.24 -17.82 -27.18
CA LEU A 359 18.01 -17.76 -26.38
C LEU A 359 17.34 -16.39 -26.45
N SER A 360 18.13 -15.31 -26.33
CA SER A 360 17.64 -13.94 -26.48
C SER A 360 17.00 -13.72 -27.85
N ASN A 361 17.65 -14.18 -28.93
CA ASN A 361 17.10 -14.14 -30.29
C ASN A 361 15.76 -14.87 -30.39
N LYS A 362 15.64 -16.05 -29.76
CA LYS A 362 14.42 -16.86 -29.78
C LYS A 362 13.26 -16.15 -29.06
N ILE A 363 13.55 -15.55 -27.90
CA ILE A 363 12.57 -14.76 -27.13
C ILE A 363 12.14 -13.52 -27.90
N VAL A 364 13.08 -12.77 -28.48
CA VAL A 364 12.73 -11.57 -29.25
C VAL A 364 11.88 -11.91 -30.47
N ARG A 365 12.18 -13.00 -31.19
CA ARG A 365 11.31 -13.46 -32.29
C ARG A 365 9.90 -13.78 -31.81
N TYR A 366 9.79 -14.49 -30.68
CA TYR A 366 8.51 -14.80 -30.07
C TYR A 366 7.71 -13.52 -29.74
N LEU A 367 8.33 -12.60 -29.00
CA LEU A 367 7.69 -11.36 -28.56
C LEU A 367 7.29 -10.45 -29.72
N ILE A 368 8.13 -10.33 -30.75
CA ILE A 368 7.79 -9.57 -31.96
C ILE A 368 6.56 -10.17 -32.66
N ASN A 369 6.48 -11.50 -32.77
CA ASN A 369 5.34 -12.18 -33.40
C ASN A 369 4.04 -11.98 -32.61
N GLU A 370 4.13 -11.93 -31.27
CA GLU A 370 2.99 -11.61 -30.39
C GLU A 370 2.67 -10.11 -30.31
N GLY A 371 3.46 -9.25 -30.99
CA GLY A 371 3.28 -7.79 -30.97
C GLY A 371 3.77 -7.11 -29.69
N ASN A 372 4.48 -7.81 -28.81
CA ASN A 372 5.02 -7.26 -27.57
C ASN A 372 6.41 -6.64 -27.79
N ILE A 373 6.41 -5.44 -28.38
CA ILE A 373 7.62 -4.72 -28.78
C ILE A 373 8.41 -4.18 -27.57
N LEU A 374 7.72 -3.76 -26.51
CA LEU A 374 8.36 -3.25 -25.29
C LEU A 374 9.22 -4.32 -24.63
N ASP A 375 8.66 -5.51 -24.37
CA ASP A 375 9.41 -6.58 -23.73
C ASP A 375 10.53 -7.10 -24.65
N ALA A 376 10.32 -7.11 -25.97
CA ALA A 376 11.36 -7.46 -26.94
C ALA A 376 12.57 -6.51 -26.85
N SER A 377 12.33 -5.21 -26.64
CA SER A 377 13.39 -4.20 -26.54
C SER A 377 14.33 -4.40 -25.35
N LEU A 378 13.90 -5.09 -24.29
CA LEU A 378 14.72 -5.40 -23.11
C LEU A 378 15.95 -6.26 -23.44
N PHE A 379 15.95 -6.90 -24.61
CA PHE A 379 17.02 -7.78 -25.10
C PHE A 379 17.85 -7.15 -26.23
N TYR A 380 17.59 -5.89 -26.60
CA TYR A 380 18.20 -5.22 -27.76
C TYR A 380 19.74 -5.33 -27.80
N THR A 381 20.40 -5.26 -26.64
CA THR A 381 21.86 -5.33 -26.56
C THR A 381 22.45 -6.72 -26.80
N ASN A 382 21.62 -7.77 -26.74
CA ASN A 382 22.05 -9.17 -26.83
C ASN A 382 21.25 -9.97 -27.87
N ILE A 383 21.06 -9.38 -29.05
CA ILE A 383 20.47 -10.04 -30.21
C ILE A 383 21.28 -9.78 -31.47
N ASP A 384 21.08 -10.61 -32.49
CA ASP A 384 21.72 -10.45 -33.81
C ASP A 384 21.20 -9.21 -34.55
N ASP A 385 22.02 -8.65 -35.44
CA ASP A 385 21.69 -7.42 -36.16
C ASP A 385 20.42 -7.55 -37.01
N ASP A 386 20.17 -8.70 -37.64
CA ASP A 386 18.92 -8.93 -38.40
C ASP A 386 17.67 -8.79 -37.51
N LEU A 387 17.76 -9.18 -36.24
CA LEU A 387 16.65 -9.04 -35.28
C LEU A 387 16.55 -7.62 -34.73
N LYS A 388 17.67 -6.90 -34.59
CA LYS A 388 17.64 -5.47 -34.26
C LYS A 388 16.95 -4.69 -35.37
N ASP A 389 17.25 -5.00 -36.62
CA ASP A 389 16.64 -4.34 -37.77
C ASP A 389 15.14 -4.66 -37.85
N LEU A 390 14.75 -5.92 -37.57
CA LEU A 390 13.35 -6.31 -37.48
C LEU A 390 12.62 -5.62 -36.32
N LEU A 391 13.25 -5.53 -35.15
CA LEU A 391 12.67 -4.84 -33.99
C LEU A 391 12.50 -3.34 -34.28
N ALA A 392 13.52 -2.69 -34.86
CA ALA A 392 13.46 -1.29 -35.25
C ALA A 392 12.37 -1.03 -36.30
N GLU A 393 12.20 -1.94 -37.25
CA GLU A 393 11.11 -1.92 -38.23
C GLU A 393 9.74 -1.91 -37.51
N LYS A 394 9.56 -2.81 -36.55
CA LYS A 394 8.30 -2.94 -35.80
C LYS A 394 8.03 -1.77 -34.87
N ILE A 395 9.07 -1.19 -34.26
CA ILE A 395 8.94 0.05 -33.47
C ILE A 395 8.49 1.19 -34.39
N ALA A 396 9.12 1.34 -35.56
CA ALA A 396 8.79 2.41 -36.50
C ALA A 396 7.37 2.28 -37.07
N GLU A 397 6.87 1.07 -37.28
CA GLU A 397 5.51 0.78 -37.74
C GLU A 397 4.43 0.90 -36.65
N SER A 398 4.82 0.96 -35.37
CA SER A 398 3.89 1.01 -34.25
C SER A 398 3.09 2.32 -34.21
N ASP A 399 1.79 2.21 -33.97
CA ASP A 399 0.92 3.34 -33.62
C ASP A 399 1.13 3.81 -32.16
N TYR A 400 1.69 2.93 -31.32
CA TYR A 400 2.11 3.25 -29.96
C TYR A 400 3.49 3.90 -30.03
N GLY A 401 3.53 5.23 -29.90
CA GLY A 401 4.76 6.01 -29.85
C GLY A 401 5.60 5.67 -28.62
N TYR A 402 6.48 4.68 -28.74
CA TYR A 402 7.46 4.28 -27.73
C TYR A 402 8.63 5.28 -27.63
N LEU A 403 8.40 6.39 -26.91
CA LEU A 403 9.39 7.46 -26.75
C LEU A 403 10.78 6.94 -26.34
N ASP A 404 10.83 6.00 -25.39
CA ASP A 404 12.09 5.44 -24.87
C ASP A 404 12.84 4.59 -25.90
N LEU A 405 12.18 4.15 -26.97
CA LEU A 405 12.75 3.31 -28.02
C LEU A 405 13.13 4.09 -29.29
N LEU A 406 12.97 5.43 -29.28
CA LEU A 406 13.33 6.28 -30.42
C LEU A 406 14.78 6.10 -30.87
N HIS A 407 15.70 5.89 -29.92
CA HIS A 407 17.11 5.68 -30.19
C HIS A 407 17.37 4.45 -31.10
N ILE A 408 16.54 3.40 -30.98
CA ILE A 408 16.65 2.18 -31.82
C ILE A 408 16.27 2.50 -33.27
N VAL A 409 15.18 3.26 -33.48
CA VAL A 409 14.75 3.70 -34.82
C VAL A 409 15.80 4.63 -35.42
N CYS A 410 16.36 5.54 -34.63
CA CYS A 410 17.45 6.42 -35.04
C CYS A 410 18.69 5.65 -35.50
N GLU A 411 19.12 4.63 -34.74
CA GLU A 411 20.30 3.82 -35.06
C GLU A 411 20.09 2.97 -36.32
N ARG A 412 18.91 2.36 -36.47
CA ARG A 412 18.70 1.25 -37.43
C ARG A 412 17.77 1.55 -38.59
N LYS A 413 16.84 2.50 -38.43
CA LYS A 413 15.82 2.89 -39.43
C LYS A 413 15.72 4.42 -39.55
N PRO A 414 16.83 5.16 -39.75
CA PRO A 414 16.81 6.63 -39.82
C PRO A 414 15.88 7.15 -40.93
N GLU A 415 15.70 6.39 -42.01
CA GLU A 415 14.78 6.70 -43.10
C GLU A 415 13.31 6.74 -42.68
N LYS A 416 12.94 6.03 -41.60
CA LYS A 416 11.58 6.00 -41.04
C LYS A 416 11.38 6.95 -39.87
N LEU A 417 12.46 7.53 -39.34
CA LEU A 417 12.45 8.34 -38.12
C LEU A 417 11.47 9.51 -38.21
N LYS A 418 11.51 10.28 -39.31
CA LYS A 418 10.63 11.44 -39.49
C LYS A 418 9.15 11.08 -39.35
N ASP A 419 8.74 10.02 -40.05
CA ASP A 419 7.37 9.55 -40.11
C ASP A 419 6.90 8.97 -38.75
N TYR A 420 7.77 8.21 -38.08
CA TYR A 420 7.54 7.70 -36.73
C TYR A 420 7.36 8.82 -35.70
N VAL A 421 8.27 9.82 -35.70
CA VAL A 421 8.21 10.96 -34.78
C VAL A 421 6.95 11.78 -35.03
N LEU A 422 6.59 12.00 -36.30
CA LEU A 422 5.39 12.75 -36.66
C LEU A 422 4.12 12.05 -36.18
N ARG A 423 3.97 10.73 -36.40
CA ARG A 423 2.85 9.96 -35.84
C ARG A 423 2.76 10.04 -34.33
N SER A 424 3.89 9.87 -33.65
CA SER A 424 3.99 9.92 -32.19
C SER A 424 3.60 11.30 -31.65
N ALA A 425 4.12 12.37 -32.26
CA ALA A 425 3.77 13.74 -31.93
C ALA A 425 2.27 14.01 -32.11
N GLU A 426 1.68 13.59 -33.23
CA GLU A 426 0.24 13.72 -33.49
C GLU A 426 -0.62 13.03 -32.42
N SER A 427 -0.23 11.81 -32.01
CA SER A 427 -0.92 11.05 -30.96
C SER A 427 -0.89 11.78 -29.62
N ILE A 428 0.26 12.35 -29.24
CA ILE A 428 0.44 13.10 -27.99
C ILE A 428 -0.32 14.44 -28.05
N ILE A 429 -0.23 15.19 -29.15
CA ILE A 429 -0.89 16.49 -29.33
C ILE A 429 -2.42 16.39 -29.22
N LYS A 430 -3.01 15.24 -29.60
CA LYS A 430 -4.45 14.96 -29.47
C LYS A 430 -4.91 14.85 -28.00
N ARG A 431 -4.02 14.47 -27.06
CA ARG A 431 -4.34 14.33 -25.63
C ARG A 431 -4.54 15.66 -24.91
N GLY A 432 -4.09 16.76 -25.51
CA GLY A 432 -4.37 18.12 -25.04
C GLY A 432 -3.13 18.92 -24.64
N SER A 433 -3.34 20.16 -24.19
CA SER A 433 -2.25 21.13 -23.98
C SER A 433 -1.33 20.82 -22.80
N ARG A 434 -1.73 19.93 -21.88
CA ARG A 434 -0.89 19.47 -20.77
C ARG A 434 0.26 18.58 -21.25
N GLU A 435 0.13 17.96 -22.42
CA GLU A 435 1.09 17.01 -22.98
C GLU A 435 2.09 17.64 -23.96
N TYR A 436 2.05 18.97 -24.16
CA TYR A 436 2.97 19.61 -25.11
C TYR A 436 4.43 19.50 -24.70
N ASP A 437 4.73 19.46 -23.40
CA ASP A 437 6.10 19.22 -22.94
C ASP A 437 6.62 17.84 -23.34
N THR A 438 5.76 16.81 -23.35
CA THR A 438 6.07 15.46 -23.86
C THR A 438 6.38 15.48 -25.36
N VAL A 439 5.68 16.31 -26.15
CA VAL A 439 5.98 16.50 -27.59
C VAL A 439 7.35 17.13 -27.79
N ILE A 440 7.68 18.14 -26.98
CA ILE A 440 8.98 18.80 -27.04
C ILE A 440 10.10 17.83 -26.70
N TYR A 441 9.95 17.05 -25.64
CA TYR A 441 10.90 16.00 -25.28
C TYR A 441 11.15 15.02 -26.43
N LEU A 442 10.08 14.50 -27.06
CA LEU A 442 10.19 13.62 -28.23
C LEU A 442 11.00 14.27 -29.37
N LEU A 443 10.74 15.53 -29.66
CA LEU A 443 11.40 16.26 -30.75
C LEU A 443 12.87 16.55 -30.41
N GLU A 444 13.19 16.87 -29.16
CA GLU A 444 14.58 17.07 -28.73
C GLU A 444 15.39 15.78 -28.81
N GLU A 445 14.81 14.62 -28.49
CA GLU A 445 15.47 13.34 -28.70
C GLU A 445 15.63 13.03 -30.20
N ALA A 446 14.61 13.30 -31.03
CA ALA A 446 14.71 13.14 -32.48
C ALA A 446 15.76 14.06 -33.11
N LYS A 447 15.92 15.28 -32.58
CA LYS A 447 16.90 16.27 -33.04
C LYS A 447 18.34 15.73 -32.99
N LYS A 448 18.66 14.89 -32.01
CA LYS A 448 19.99 14.28 -31.86
C LYS A 448 20.33 13.32 -33.02
N CYS A 449 19.31 12.89 -33.76
CA CYS A 449 19.36 11.85 -34.78
C CYS A 449 19.12 12.37 -36.20
N MET A 450 18.74 13.65 -36.36
CA MET A 450 18.36 14.23 -37.64
C MET A 450 19.35 15.32 -38.05
N SER A 451 19.46 15.56 -39.37
CA SER A 451 20.12 16.75 -39.85
C SER A 451 19.33 18.00 -39.41
N LYS A 452 20.01 19.13 -39.25
CA LYS A 452 19.38 20.43 -38.96
C LYS A 452 18.26 20.75 -39.95
N GLU A 453 18.48 20.46 -41.23
CA GLU A 453 17.50 20.69 -42.29
C GLU A 453 16.26 19.80 -42.13
N ASP A 454 16.44 18.50 -41.91
CA ASP A 454 15.32 17.56 -41.78
C ASP A 454 14.52 17.79 -40.49
N PHE A 455 15.22 18.14 -39.41
CA PHE A 455 14.59 18.49 -38.15
C PHE A 455 13.72 19.75 -38.28
N ASN A 456 14.25 20.81 -38.91
CA ASN A 456 13.47 22.02 -39.13
C ASN A 456 12.26 21.76 -40.05
N LYS A 457 12.39 20.94 -41.11
CA LYS A 457 11.25 20.51 -41.94
C LYS A 457 10.19 19.75 -41.15
N LEU A 458 10.60 18.91 -40.18
CA LEU A 458 9.67 18.21 -39.29
C LEU A 458 8.91 19.20 -38.38
N ILE A 459 9.61 20.19 -37.82
CA ILE A 459 8.99 21.26 -37.02
C ILE A 459 7.99 22.03 -37.89
N ASP A 460 8.38 22.46 -39.10
CA ASP A 460 7.50 23.18 -40.03
C ASP A 460 6.22 22.39 -40.30
N GLU A 461 6.33 21.08 -40.51
CA GLU A 461 5.20 20.21 -40.77
C GLU A 461 4.23 20.14 -39.57
N ILE A 462 4.75 20.06 -38.35
CA ILE A 462 3.94 20.09 -37.12
C ILE A 462 3.29 21.47 -36.93
N GLU A 463 4.03 22.56 -37.16
CA GLU A 463 3.53 23.93 -37.06
C GLU A 463 2.38 24.19 -38.05
N ILE A 464 2.52 23.74 -39.30
CA ILE A 464 1.48 23.87 -40.33
C ILE A 464 0.22 23.09 -39.94
N ARG A 465 0.36 21.86 -39.44
CA ARG A 465 -0.79 21.03 -39.03
C ARG A 465 -1.50 21.58 -37.79
N HIS A 466 -0.76 22.24 -36.90
CA HIS A 466 -1.25 22.66 -35.58
C HIS A 466 -1.20 24.17 -35.34
N TYR A 467 -1.24 25.01 -36.38
CA TYR A 467 -1.06 26.46 -36.30
C TYR A 467 -1.99 27.19 -35.30
N LYS A 468 -3.15 26.62 -34.98
CA LYS A 468 -4.09 27.17 -33.98
C LYS A 468 -3.71 26.89 -32.52
N LYS A 469 -2.76 25.98 -32.27
CA LYS A 469 -2.33 25.58 -30.92
C LYS A 469 -1.17 26.48 -30.46
N TYR A 470 -1.44 27.76 -30.20
CA TYR A 470 -0.41 28.79 -29.93
C TYR A 470 0.61 28.41 -28.85
N LYS A 471 0.19 27.73 -27.77
CA LYS A 471 1.12 27.26 -26.72
C LYS A 471 2.11 26.19 -27.20
N LEU A 472 1.69 25.35 -28.16
CA LEU A 472 2.57 24.38 -28.80
C LEU A 472 3.56 25.10 -29.73
N ILE A 473 3.05 26.01 -30.58
CA ILE A 473 3.88 26.81 -31.51
C ILE A 473 4.96 27.59 -30.75
N GLU A 474 4.61 28.23 -29.63
CA GLU A 474 5.57 28.95 -28.79
C GLU A 474 6.71 28.03 -28.32
N LYS A 475 6.39 26.79 -27.92
CA LYS A 475 7.39 25.81 -27.48
C LYS A 475 8.23 25.28 -28.64
N LEU A 476 7.62 24.98 -29.79
CA LEU A 476 8.33 24.53 -31.01
C LEU A 476 9.37 25.56 -31.47
N SER A 477 9.03 26.86 -31.39
CA SER A 477 9.94 27.93 -31.77
C SER A 477 11.25 27.96 -30.95
N LYS A 478 11.22 27.46 -29.70
CA LYS A 478 12.37 27.44 -28.79
C LYS A 478 13.36 26.31 -29.07
N ILE A 479 12.90 25.21 -29.66
CA ILE A 479 13.74 24.03 -29.97
C ILE A 479 14.23 24.02 -31.41
N ARG A 480 13.70 24.91 -32.26
CA ARG A 480 14.12 25.06 -33.65
C ARG A 480 15.64 25.23 -33.72
N ASP A 481 16.25 24.51 -34.64
CA ASP A 481 17.70 24.52 -34.75
C ASP A 481 18.12 25.70 -35.62
N ASN A 482 18.63 26.76 -34.99
CA ASN A 482 18.99 28.04 -35.62
C ASN A 482 20.38 28.03 -36.25
#